data_AF-A0A242N764-F1
#
_entry.id   AF-A0A242N764-F1
#
_cell.length_a   1.000
_cell.length_b   1.000
_cell.length_c   1.000
_cell.angle_alpha   90.00
_cell.angle_beta   90.00
_cell.angle_gamma   90.00
#
_symmetry.space_group_name_H-M   'P 1'
#
loop_
_entity.id
_entity.type
_entity.pdbx_description
1 polymer ?
#
loop_
_entity_poly.entity_id
_entity_poly.type
_entity_poly.pdbx_seq_one_letter_code
_entity_poly.pdbx_strand_id
1 'polypeptide(L)'
;MAFSIGSGAGAVLGGTSGISNLANSLASRLGGSAGTYFDQLKPASFRGVPFVSLGGNSRFGRRIEVHEYPKRDTPWGEDVGKRTRPYLVAGYIVGDDVIAQRDQMIKACELAGDGTFVHASYGTLNVTMLSLNVIERWEKGRYFEFEFEFIEAGKKTFPLSAAATGNSVLSSVLGVNVAAALNFASQALKVVALGASVLGSVVSTALGWYTFAKNVVVDARNLFSLYMNLPGDFGRFFGSSSVAPYSTTGITAQPSATVASLTALSVTNRMAVDTASDTLAAAAANFGAGTTDDFANAAVGVANAVLAASPDPSDGMRLLTELSSFVPSGVNSMSVIGAGMSTMQAACADLFRRTCVAAVAQASSTYQPSSSDDAVQVRDAVTGLIDAELAIAGDQGEDETYQAMRTLRAAVVEDLNARGAGLSSIKTFVFPASMPALTLANRIYRDASRADELVAQADAIHPLFMPTTFKALSS
;
A
#
# COMPACT_ATOMS: atom_id res chain seq x y z
N MET A 1 87.03 15.93 -34.21
CA MET A 1 87.18 16.63 -35.50
C MET A 1 86.22 15.95 -36.47
N ALA A 2 85.28 16.58 -37.16
CA ALA A 2 85.10 17.99 -37.46
C ALA A 2 83.59 18.30 -37.53
N PHE A 3 83.25 19.49 -37.06
CA PHE A 3 82.02 20.20 -37.37
C PHE A 3 82.02 20.59 -38.85
N SER A 4 80.87 20.48 -39.53
CA SER A 4 80.58 21.26 -40.73
C SER A 4 79.17 21.85 -40.60
N ILE A 5 79.14 23.18 -40.59
CA ILE A 5 77.99 24.05 -40.48
C ILE A 5 77.61 24.50 -41.89
N GLY A 6 76.32 24.44 -42.23
CA GLY A 6 75.64 25.61 -42.78
C GLY A 6 75.24 25.63 -44.26
N SER A 7 73.95 25.95 -44.43
CA SER A 7 73.30 26.64 -45.57
C SER A 7 72.91 25.78 -46.78
N GLY A 8 71.67 25.79 -47.29
CA GLY A 8 70.47 26.56 -46.96
C GLY A 8 69.39 26.34 -48.03
N ALA A 9 68.14 26.62 -47.66
CA ALA A 9 66.94 26.82 -48.48
C ALA A 9 66.19 25.61 -49.09
N GLY A 10 64.91 25.48 -48.72
CA GLY A 10 63.89 24.96 -49.64
C GLY A 10 62.74 24.14 -49.04
N ALA A 11 61.57 24.79 -48.93
CA ALA A 11 60.22 24.21 -48.97
C ALA A 11 59.63 23.54 -47.71
N VAL A 12 58.91 24.37 -46.96
CA VAL A 12 57.59 24.09 -46.38
C VAL A 12 56.75 23.24 -47.33
N LEU A 13 56.25 22.07 -46.88
CA LEU A 13 55.04 21.40 -47.39
C LEU A 13 54.71 20.21 -46.46
N GLY A 14 53.54 20.24 -45.80
CA GLY A 14 53.04 19.10 -45.02
C GLY A 14 52.15 19.40 -43.81
N GLY A 15 51.62 20.62 -43.66
CA GLY A 15 50.69 21.00 -42.59
C GLY A 15 49.24 20.50 -42.76
N THR A 16 49.00 19.43 -43.52
CA THR A 16 47.64 18.99 -43.90
C THR A 16 47.12 17.77 -43.15
N SER A 17 47.98 17.04 -42.42
CA SER A 17 47.59 15.82 -41.69
C SER A 17 47.08 16.07 -40.27
N GLY A 18 47.41 17.20 -39.65
CA GLY A 18 46.95 17.55 -38.30
C GLY A 18 45.53 18.16 -38.28
N ILE A 19 45.19 18.92 -39.33
CA ILE A 19 43.92 19.67 -39.42
C ILE A 19 42.76 18.75 -39.78
N SER A 20 43.01 17.71 -40.58
CA SER A 20 42.01 16.72 -41.02
C SER A 20 41.56 15.79 -39.88
N ASN A 21 42.47 15.41 -38.98
CA ASN A 21 42.14 14.61 -37.79
C ASN A 21 41.39 15.44 -36.72
N LEU A 22 41.74 16.72 -36.57
CA LEU A 22 41.02 17.62 -35.67
C LEU A 22 39.60 17.92 -36.19
N ALA A 23 39.43 18.12 -37.50
CA ALA A 23 38.13 18.35 -38.13
C ALA A 23 37.18 17.13 -37.99
N ASN A 24 37.67 15.91 -38.20
CA ASN A 24 36.87 14.70 -38.00
C ASN A 24 36.50 14.47 -36.52
N SER A 25 37.41 14.77 -35.58
CA SER A 25 37.13 14.66 -34.15
C SER A 25 36.17 15.73 -33.63
N LEU A 26 36.17 16.92 -34.24
CA LEU A 26 35.26 18.01 -33.89
C LEU A 26 33.86 17.79 -34.49
N ALA A 27 33.77 17.25 -35.72
CA ALA A 27 32.50 16.89 -36.37
C ALA A 27 31.79 15.71 -35.67
N SER A 28 32.54 14.76 -35.12
CA SER A 28 32.02 13.68 -34.27
C SER A 28 31.46 14.19 -32.94
N ARG A 29 32.08 15.21 -32.34
CA ARG A 29 31.64 15.81 -31.06
C ARG A 29 30.54 16.87 -31.23
N LEU A 30 30.36 17.40 -32.43
CA LEU A 30 29.33 18.39 -32.78
C LEU A 30 28.18 17.78 -33.61
N GLY A 31 27.82 16.52 -33.31
CA GLY A 31 26.51 15.97 -33.67
C GLY A 31 26.18 15.84 -35.16
N GLY A 32 27.17 15.62 -36.05
CA GLY A 32 26.85 15.51 -37.47
C GLY A 32 27.97 15.03 -38.39
N SER A 33 28.16 13.72 -38.48
CA SER A 33 28.28 13.02 -39.76
C SER A 33 27.89 11.58 -39.50
N ALA A 34 26.61 11.26 -39.70
CA ALA A 34 26.23 9.87 -39.81
C ALA A 34 27.06 9.31 -40.98
N GLY A 35 27.84 8.24 -40.74
CA GLY A 35 28.67 7.62 -41.79
C GLY A 35 27.86 7.35 -43.04
N THR A 36 28.51 7.02 -44.16
CA THR A 36 27.78 6.71 -45.39
C THR A 36 26.75 5.61 -45.10
N TYR A 37 25.65 5.54 -45.85
CA TYR A 37 24.56 4.57 -45.61
C TYR A 37 25.09 3.14 -45.34
N PHE A 38 26.16 2.74 -46.04
CA PHE A 38 26.82 1.44 -45.87
C PHE A 38 27.61 1.30 -44.55
N ASP A 39 28.19 2.38 -44.01
CA ASP A 39 28.91 2.38 -42.73
C ASP A 39 27.97 2.19 -41.53
N GLN A 40 26.67 2.41 -41.73
CA GLN A 40 25.63 2.24 -40.71
C GLN A 40 25.04 0.82 -40.69
N LEU A 41 25.34 -0.01 -41.70
CA LEU A 41 24.79 -1.34 -41.81
C LEU A 41 25.52 -2.32 -40.89
N LYS A 42 24.76 -3.03 -40.05
CA LYS A 42 25.30 -4.09 -39.18
C LYS A 42 25.25 -5.45 -39.87
N PRO A 43 26.18 -6.38 -39.56
CA PRO A 43 26.03 -7.76 -40.00
C PRO A 43 24.75 -8.35 -39.37
N ALA A 44 23.88 -8.90 -40.22
CA ALA A 44 22.60 -9.42 -39.75
C ALA A 44 22.80 -10.76 -39.03
N SER A 45 22.16 -10.92 -37.87
CA SER A 45 22.23 -12.15 -37.10
C SER A 45 21.00 -12.36 -36.24
N PHE A 46 20.64 -13.62 -36.00
CA PHE A 46 19.60 -13.99 -35.05
C PHE A 46 20.18 -14.95 -34.02
N ARG A 47 20.13 -14.58 -32.73
CA ARG A 47 20.76 -15.33 -31.61
C ARG A 47 22.21 -15.74 -31.87
N GLY A 48 22.95 -14.87 -32.57
CA GLY A 48 24.36 -15.09 -32.93
C GLY A 48 24.60 -15.89 -34.21
N VAL A 49 23.57 -16.43 -34.89
CA VAL A 49 23.72 -17.07 -36.21
C VAL A 49 23.69 -16.00 -37.30
N PRO A 50 24.78 -15.81 -38.08
CA PRO A 50 24.85 -14.77 -39.09
C PRO A 50 24.09 -15.17 -40.37
N PHE A 51 23.49 -14.19 -41.04
CA PHE A 51 22.92 -14.36 -42.37
C PHE A 51 23.04 -13.07 -43.19
N VAL A 52 22.90 -13.15 -44.51
CA VAL A 52 22.92 -11.97 -45.38
C VAL A 52 21.49 -11.43 -45.52
N SER A 53 21.26 -10.16 -45.17
CA SER A 53 19.96 -9.52 -45.35
C SER A 53 19.75 -9.16 -46.82
N LEU A 54 18.67 -9.67 -47.43
CA LEU A 54 18.25 -9.35 -48.79
C LEU A 54 17.27 -8.16 -48.80
N GLY A 55 16.45 -8.04 -47.76
CA GLY A 55 15.48 -6.96 -47.61
C GLY A 55 14.56 -7.16 -46.41
N GLY A 56 13.80 -6.12 -46.07
CA GLY A 56 12.85 -6.17 -44.96
C GLY A 56 11.61 -5.34 -45.25
N ASN A 57 10.46 -5.82 -44.78
CA ASN A 57 9.19 -5.12 -44.78
C ASN A 57 8.71 -5.00 -43.33
N SER A 58 8.32 -3.79 -42.92
CA SER A 58 7.85 -3.53 -41.56
C SER A 58 6.70 -2.55 -41.60
N ARG A 59 5.68 -2.81 -40.77
CA ARG A 59 4.49 -1.95 -40.67
C ARG A 59 4.49 -1.25 -39.32
N PHE A 60 4.35 0.07 -39.36
CA PHE A 60 4.29 0.92 -38.18
C PHE A 60 2.92 1.57 -38.06
N GLY A 61 2.42 1.71 -36.84
CA GLY A 61 1.15 2.39 -36.60
C GLY A 61 0.65 2.22 -35.16
N ARG A 62 -0.54 2.74 -34.92
CA ARG A 62 -1.32 2.56 -33.70
C ARG A 62 -2.57 1.73 -34.01
N ARG A 63 -3.11 1.05 -33.01
CA ARG A 63 -4.41 0.36 -33.12
C ARG A 63 -5.46 1.40 -32.77
N ILE A 64 -6.35 1.64 -33.71
CA ILE A 64 -7.46 2.57 -33.54
C ILE A 64 -8.73 1.76 -33.75
N GLU A 65 -9.61 1.73 -32.76
CA GLU A 65 -10.95 1.19 -32.87
C GLU A 65 -11.87 2.28 -33.40
N VAL A 66 -12.59 1.99 -34.49
CA VAL A 66 -13.43 2.98 -35.17
C VAL A 66 -14.88 2.72 -34.79
N HIS A 67 -15.50 3.69 -34.14
CA HIS A 67 -16.90 3.67 -33.76
C HIS A 67 -17.72 4.51 -34.74
N GLU A 68 -18.66 3.84 -35.41
CA GLU A 68 -19.62 4.45 -36.34
C GLU A 68 -20.99 4.56 -35.67
N TYR A 69 -21.60 5.74 -35.70
CA TYR A 69 -22.91 5.99 -35.11
C TYR A 69 -23.93 6.33 -36.21
N PRO A 70 -25.16 5.76 -36.16
CA PRO A 70 -26.20 6.09 -37.13
C PRO A 70 -26.48 7.60 -37.19
N LYS A 71 -26.62 8.14 -38.41
CA LYS A 71 -26.85 9.57 -38.72
C LYS A 71 -25.69 10.53 -38.38
N ARG A 72 -24.48 10.03 -38.16
CA ARG A 72 -23.28 10.86 -38.03
C ARG A 72 -22.31 10.55 -39.18
N ASP A 73 -22.01 11.56 -39.98
CA ASP A 73 -21.15 11.42 -41.16
C ASP A 73 -19.66 11.31 -40.83
N THR A 74 -19.27 11.51 -39.56
CA THR A 74 -17.87 11.43 -39.11
C THR A 74 -17.71 10.38 -38.01
N PRO A 75 -16.91 9.33 -38.24
CA PRO A 75 -16.64 8.30 -37.24
C PRO A 75 -15.71 8.80 -36.12
N TRP A 76 -15.78 8.16 -34.95
CA TRP A 76 -14.88 8.42 -33.83
C TRP A 76 -13.86 7.28 -33.69
N GLY A 77 -12.58 7.60 -33.60
CA GLY A 77 -11.50 6.62 -33.42
C GLY A 77 -10.97 6.62 -32.00
N GLU A 78 -11.11 5.53 -31.27
CA GLU A 78 -10.47 5.30 -29.97
C GLU A 78 -9.09 4.68 -30.15
N ASP A 79 -8.06 5.29 -29.58
CA ASP A 79 -6.69 4.78 -29.67
C ASP A 79 -6.43 3.72 -28.59
N VAL A 80 -6.48 2.45 -28.98
CA VAL A 80 -6.27 1.29 -28.09
C VAL A 80 -4.79 0.87 -27.98
N GLY A 81 -3.88 1.77 -28.35
CA GLY A 81 -2.44 1.63 -28.10
C GLY A 81 -1.60 1.35 -29.34
N LYS A 82 -0.31 1.04 -29.10
CA LYS A 82 0.67 0.79 -30.16
C LYS A 82 0.30 -0.49 -30.93
N ARG A 83 0.34 -0.45 -32.26
CA ARG A 83 0.13 -1.66 -33.08
C ARG A 83 1.31 -2.61 -32.91
N THR A 84 1.02 -3.90 -32.86
CA THR A 84 2.05 -4.94 -32.98
C THR A 84 2.88 -4.65 -34.22
N ARG A 85 4.20 -4.58 -34.05
CA ARG A 85 5.15 -4.31 -35.14
C ARG A 85 5.70 -5.63 -35.66
N PRO A 86 5.17 -6.18 -36.78
CA PRO A 86 5.82 -7.29 -37.45
C PRO A 86 7.04 -6.78 -38.21
N TYR A 87 8.15 -7.50 -38.08
CA TYR A 87 9.33 -7.36 -38.92
C TYR A 87 9.43 -8.60 -39.80
N LEU A 88 9.14 -8.41 -41.10
CA LEU A 88 9.30 -9.44 -42.12
C LEU A 88 10.67 -9.23 -42.76
N VAL A 89 11.58 -10.19 -42.62
CA VAL A 89 12.95 -10.07 -43.10
C VAL A 89 13.28 -11.24 -44.01
N ALA A 90 13.75 -10.93 -45.21
CA ALA A 90 14.26 -11.92 -46.15
C ALA A 90 15.79 -11.90 -46.11
N GLY A 91 16.40 -13.07 -46.08
CA GLY A 91 17.85 -13.22 -46.09
C GLY A 91 18.28 -14.54 -46.67
N TYR A 92 19.59 -14.72 -46.84
CA TYR A 92 20.13 -15.98 -47.35
C TYR A 92 21.48 -16.31 -46.72
N ILE A 93 21.86 -17.57 -46.84
CA ILE A 93 23.20 -18.09 -46.52
C ILE A 93 23.80 -18.73 -47.76
N VAL A 94 25.11 -18.58 -47.93
CA VAL A 94 25.86 -19.12 -49.06
C VAL A 94 27.23 -19.62 -48.56
N GLY A 95 27.69 -20.75 -49.08
CA GLY A 95 28.95 -21.38 -48.65
C GLY A 95 28.93 -22.91 -48.76
N ASP A 96 30.06 -23.52 -48.39
CA ASP A 96 30.19 -24.99 -48.42
C ASP A 96 29.46 -25.66 -47.23
N ASP A 97 29.37 -24.96 -46.10
CA ASP A 97 28.75 -25.45 -44.85
C ASP A 97 27.28 -25.04 -44.70
N VAL A 98 26.61 -24.65 -45.79
CA VAL A 98 25.25 -24.07 -45.72
C VAL A 98 24.19 -25.00 -45.12
N ILE A 99 24.38 -26.31 -45.24
CA ILE A 99 23.46 -27.29 -44.64
C ILE A 99 23.57 -27.26 -43.11
N ALA A 100 24.79 -27.22 -42.57
CA ALA A 100 25.02 -27.13 -41.13
C ALA A 100 24.55 -25.78 -40.56
N GLN A 101 24.80 -24.68 -41.29
CA GLN A 101 24.33 -23.35 -40.92
C GLN A 101 22.80 -23.23 -40.94
N ARG A 102 22.13 -23.86 -41.92
CA ARG A 102 20.67 -23.96 -41.97
C ARG A 102 20.12 -24.66 -40.73
N ASP A 103 20.67 -25.82 -40.38
CA ASP A 103 20.20 -26.59 -39.23
C ASP A 103 20.44 -25.85 -37.90
N GLN A 104 21.53 -25.08 -37.81
CA GLN A 104 21.80 -24.21 -36.67
C GLN A 104 20.80 -23.04 -36.58
N MET A 105 20.42 -22.45 -37.71
CA MET A 105 19.41 -21.39 -37.77
C MET A 105 18.02 -21.92 -37.35
N ILE A 106 17.63 -23.09 -37.84
CA ILE A 106 16.35 -23.74 -37.45
C ILE A 106 16.33 -23.97 -35.94
N LYS A 107 17.40 -24.55 -35.36
CA LYS A 107 17.51 -24.76 -33.91
C LYS A 107 17.44 -23.45 -33.12
N ALA A 108 18.03 -22.37 -33.62
CA ALA A 108 18.00 -21.06 -32.96
C ALA A 108 16.58 -20.46 -32.95
N CYS A 109 15.82 -20.68 -34.03
CA CYS A 109 14.42 -20.23 -34.18
C CYS A 109 13.42 -21.06 -33.37
N GLU A 110 13.65 -22.37 -33.19
CA GLU A 110 12.77 -23.26 -32.42
C GLU A 110 12.99 -23.18 -30.90
N LEU A 111 14.07 -22.53 -30.43
CA LEU A 111 14.37 -22.44 -29.01
C LEU A 111 13.42 -21.44 -28.30
N ALA A 112 12.79 -21.90 -27.21
CA ALA A 112 11.76 -21.12 -26.50
C ALA A 112 12.29 -19.77 -25.95
N GLY A 113 11.42 -18.75 -25.97
CA GLY A 113 11.69 -17.43 -25.39
C GLY A 113 12.18 -16.38 -26.39
N ASP A 114 12.43 -15.17 -25.88
CA ASP A 114 12.83 -14.03 -26.69
C ASP A 114 14.29 -14.17 -27.16
N GLY A 115 14.59 -13.56 -28.31
CA GLY A 115 15.89 -13.63 -28.97
C GLY A 115 16.39 -12.27 -29.41
N THR A 116 17.72 -12.10 -29.37
CA THR A 116 18.37 -10.92 -29.94
C THR A 116 18.44 -11.04 -31.45
N PHE A 117 17.82 -10.09 -32.14
CA PHE A 117 17.84 -9.95 -33.58
C PHE A 117 18.62 -8.71 -33.97
N VAL A 118 19.63 -8.87 -34.80
CA VAL A 118 20.41 -7.77 -35.39
C VAL A 118 20.05 -7.70 -36.86
N HIS A 119 19.41 -6.62 -37.27
CA HIS A 119 19.17 -6.32 -38.68
C HIS A 119 20.18 -5.30 -39.18
N ALA A 120 20.50 -5.37 -40.48
CA ALA A 120 21.44 -4.46 -41.11
C ALA A 120 21.05 -2.98 -40.94
N SER A 121 19.76 -2.64 -41.13
CA SER A 121 19.28 -1.26 -40.98
C SER A 121 18.51 -0.97 -39.68
N TYR A 122 17.91 -1.98 -39.03
CA TYR A 122 17.10 -1.75 -37.81
C TYR A 122 17.92 -1.81 -36.52
N GLY A 123 19.19 -2.19 -36.59
CA GLY A 123 20.04 -2.35 -35.43
C GLY A 123 19.68 -3.58 -34.61
N THR A 124 19.91 -3.50 -33.29
CA THR A 124 19.72 -4.61 -32.36
C THR A 124 18.34 -4.50 -31.70
N LEU A 125 17.49 -5.50 -31.91
CA LEU A 125 16.15 -5.60 -31.37
C LEU A 125 16.01 -6.86 -30.52
N ASN A 126 15.18 -6.80 -29.48
CA ASN A 126 14.74 -8.00 -28.77
C ASN A 126 13.38 -8.41 -29.34
N VAL A 127 13.31 -9.60 -29.90
CA VAL A 127 12.15 -10.06 -30.66
C VAL A 127 11.72 -11.46 -30.26
N THR A 128 10.43 -11.72 -30.40
CA THR A 128 9.86 -13.07 -30.35
C THR A 128 9.65 -13.55 -31.79
N MET A 129 10.10 -14.77 -32.08
CA MET A 129 9.99 -15.39 -33.40
C MET A 129 8.58 -15.96 -33.61
N LEU A 130 7.91 -15.63 -34.72
CA LEU A 130 6.60 -16.21 -35.07
C LEU A 130 6.75 -17.38 -36.03
N SER A 131 7.42 -17.14 -37.16
CA SER A 131 7.49 -18.11 -38.26
C SER A 131 8.81 -17.99 -39.02
N LEU A 132 9.38 -19.13 -39.38
CA LEU A 132 10.55 -19.26 -40.26
C LEU A 132 10.13 -20.05 -41.50
N ASN A 133 10.37 -19.49 -42.67
CA ASN A 133 10.26 -20.22 -43.93
C ASN A 133 11.66 -20.42 -44.52
N VAL A 134 11.97 -21.64 -44.96
CA VAL A 134 13.25 -21.99 -45.58
C VAL A 134 12.99 -22.42 -47.01
N ILE A 135 13.57 -21.70 -47.97
CA ILE A 135 13.40 -21.95 -49.40
C ILE A 135 14.72 -22.46 -49.97
N GLU A 136 14.69 -23.70 -50.45
CA GLU A 136 15.79 -24.32 -51.19
C GLU A 136 15.53 -24.22 -52.70
N ARG A 137 16.54 -23.75 -53.45
CA ARG A 137 16.46 -23.65 -54.92
C ARG A 137 17.58 -24.49 -55.52
N TRP A 138 17.21 -25.64 -56.08
CA TRP A 138 18.16 -26.60 -56.67
C TRP A 138 19.05 -25.95 -57.76
N GLU A 139 18.51 -24.98 -58.50
CA GLU A 139 19.19 -24.28 -59.59
C GLU A 139 20.35 -23.40 -59.12
N LYS A 140 20.31 -22.89 -57.88
CA LYS A 140 21.32 -21.95 -57.38
C LYS A 140 22.52 -22.65 -56.77
N GLY A 141 22.34 -23.83 -56.18
CA GLY A 141 23.38 -24.63 -55.52
C GLY A 141 24.06 -23.90 -54.35
N ARG A 142 24.26 -24.58 -53.20
CA ARG A 142 24.92 -23.98 -52.03
C ARG A 142 24.26 -22.68 -51.53
N TYR A 143 22.94 -22.59 -51.67
CA TYR A 143 22.15 -21.39 -51.35
C TYR A 143 20.85 -21.80 -50.65
N PHE A 144 20.58 -21.20 -49.48
CA PHE A 144 19.29 -21.30 -48.80
C PHE A 144 18.78 -19.89 -48.49
N GLU A 145 17.51 -19.68 -48.78
CA GLU A 145 16.80 -18.43 -48.50
C GLU A 145 15.89 -18.60 -47.29
N PHE A 146 15.85 -17.57 -46.46
CA PHE A 146 15.10 -17.52 -45.22
C PHE A 146 14.15 -16.33 -45.25
N GLU A 147 12.90 -16.58 -44.89
CA GLU A 147 11.95 -15.53 -44.58
C GLU A 147 11.61 -15.63 -43.09
N PHE A 148 11.91 -14.58 -42.35
CA PHE A 148 11.68 -14.48 -40.92
C PHE A 148 10.50 -13.54 -40.64
N GLU A 149 9.64 -13.95 -39.72
CA GLU A 149 8.62 -13.09 -39.14
C GLU A 149 8.88 -12.91 -37.63
N PHE A 150 9.23 -11.68 -37.24
CA PHE A 150 9.49 -11.31 -35.85
C PHE A 150 8.47 -10.31 -35.33
N ILE A 151 8.20 -10.33 -34.02
CA ILE A 151 7.53 -9.23 -33.31
C ILE A 151 8.40 -8.71 -32.18
N GLU A 152 8.26 -7.43 -31.84
CA GLU A 152 8.94 -6.81 -30.69
C GLU A 152 8.52 -7.50 -29.38
N ALA A 153 9.49 -8.00 -28.62
CA ALA A 153 9.21 -8.68 -27.34
C ALA A 153 8.75 -7.66 -26.29
N GLY A 154 7.52 -7.80 -25.81
CA GLY A 154 6.96 -6.97 -24.74
C GLY A 154 7.32 -7.50 -23.36
N LYS A 155 7.64 -6.61 -22.41
CA LYS A 155 7.76 -7.01 -21.00
C LYS A 155 6.39 -7.50 -20.50
N LYS A 156 6.32 -8.73 -19.99
CA LYS A 156 5.15 -9.27 -19.31
C LYS A 156 4.99 -8.59 -17.95
N THR A 157 4.37 -7.41 -17.89
CA THR A 157 3.90 -6.82 -16.63
C THR A 157 2.60 -7.50 -16.24
N PHE A 158 2.68 -8.46 -15.31
CA PHE A 158 1.51 -9.00 -14.64
C PHE A 158 0.94 -7.94 -13.67
N PRO A 159 -0.38 -7.93 -13.42
CA PRO A 159 -0.91 -7.17 -12.29
C PRO A 159 -0.27 -7.70 -11.00
N LEU A 160 0.44 -6.83 -10.27
CA LEU A 160 0.94 -7.14 -8.93
C LEU A 160 -0.28 -7.28 -8.02
N SER A 161 -0.38 -8.41 -7.32
CA SER A 161 -1.36 -8.57 -6.24
C SER A 161 -1.08 -7.50 -5.20
N ALA A 162 -2.01 -6.56 -5.00
CA ALA A 162 -1.91 -5.61 -3.89
C ALA A 162 -1.95 -6.40 -2.57
N ALA A 163 -1.03 -6.10 -1.66
CA ALA A 163 -1.04 -6.71 -0.33
C ALA A 163 -2.35 -6.36 0.38
N ALA A 164 -2.96 -7.33 1.06
CA ALA A 164 -4.13 -7.08 1.91
C ALA A 164 -3.67 -6.36 3.18
N THR A 165 -3.54 -5.03 3.11
CA THR A 165 -2.98 -4.19 4.18
C THR A 165 -3.71 -4.38 5.52
N GLY A 166 -5.03 -4.55 5.50
CA GLY A 166 -5.82 -4.84 6.72
C GLY A 166 -5.41 -6.15 7.41
N ASN A 167 -5.17 -7.23 6.66
CA ASN A 167 -4.72 -8.51 7.23
C ASN A 167 -3.30 -8.42 7.82
N SER A 168 -2.46 -7.52 7.31
CA SER A 168 -1.12 -7.27 7.87
C SER A 168 -1.20 -6.62 9.25
N VAL A 169 -2.17 -5.72 9.47
CA VAL A 169 -2.46 -5.12 10.78
C VAL A 169 -2.92 -6.21 11.75
N LEU A 170 -3.91 -7.02 11.36
CA LEU A 170 -4.43 -8.10 12.21
C LEU A 170 -3.34 -9.12 12.61
N SER A 171 -2.45 -9.47 11.68
CA SER A 171 -1.33 -10.38 11.97
C SER A 171 -0.31 -9.74 12.93
N SER A 172 -0.06 -8.43 12.78
CA SER A 172 0.82 -7.68 13.69
C SER A 172 0.21 -7.52 15.09
N VAL A 173 -1.12 -7.37 15.20
CA VAL A 173 -1.85 -7.33 16.47
C VAL A 173 -1.66 -8.64 17.24
N LEU A 174 -1.74 -9.79 16.57
CA LEU A 174 -1.45 -11.09 17.20
C LEU A 174 0.01 -11.16 17.69
N GLY A 175 0.96 -10.68 16.88
CA GLY A 175 2.37 -10.61 17.28
C GLY A 175 2.61 -9.77 18.53
N VAL A 176 1.94 -8.61 18.65
CA VAL A 176 2.00 -7.76 19.84
C VAL A 176 1.41 -8.45 21.07
N ASN A 177 0.25 -9.10 20.94
CA ASN A 177 -0.37 -9.81 22.06
C ASN A 177 0.50 -10.96 22.57
N VAL A 178 1.15 -11.71 21.67
CA VAL A 178 2.10 -12.77 22.04
C VAL A 178 3.33 -12.18 22.74
N ALA A 179 3.94 -11.13 22.21
CA ALA A 179 5.09 -10.49 22.84
C ALA A 179 4.76 -9.87 24.21
N ALA A 180 3.57 -9.27 24.35
CA ALA A 180 3.10 -8.74 25.63
C ALA A 180 2.87 -9.86 26.67
N ALA A 181 2.31 -11.00 26.25
CA ALA A 181 2.14 -12.17 27.12
C ALA A 181 3.48 -12.75 27.58
N LEU A 182 4.47 -12.82 26.69
CA LEU A 182 5.83 -13.29 27.01
C LEU A 182 6.53 -12.39 28.04
N ASN A 183 6.48 -11.06 27.84
CA ASN A 183 7.08 -10.11 28.78
C ASN A 183 6.35 -10.11 30.13
N PHE A 184 5.01 -10.17 30.11
CA PHE A 184 4.23 -10.35 31.33
C PHE A 184 4.64 -11.62 32.09
N ALA A 185 4.72 -12.77 31.41
CA ALA A 185 5.14 -14.02 32.03
C ALA A 185 6.55 -13.90 32.63
N SER A 186 7.50 -13.31 31.89
CA SER A 186 8.87 -13.08 32.35
C SER A 186 8.93 -12.25 33.64
N GLN A 187 8.15 -11.18 33.76
CA GLN A 187 8.12 -10.35 34.98
C GLN A 187 7.32 -11.00 36.12
N ALA A 188 6.15 -11.57 35.82
CA ALA A 188 5.29 -12.20 36.80
C ALA A 188 5.97 -13.41 37.48
N LEU A 189 6.67 -14.24 36.71
CA LEU A 189 7.36 -15.43 37.22
C LEU A 189 8.51 -15.11 38.17
N LYS A 190 9.11 -13.92 38.10
CA LYS A 190 10.16 -13.48 39.05
C LYS A 190 9.62 -13.29 40.46
N VAL A 191 8.34 -12.93 40.59
CA VAL A 191 7.72 -12.51 41.85
C VAL A 191 6.62 -13.46 42.32
N VAL A 192 6.16 -14.40 41.49
CA VAL A 192 5.09 -15.37 41.83
C VAL A 192 5.45 -16.22 43.05
N ALA A 193 6.73 -16.52 43.25
CA ALA A 193 7.22 -17.31 44.39
C ALA A 193 7.16 -16.56 45.74
N LEU A 194 6.93 -15.24 45.75
CA LEU A 194 6.85 -14.43 46.97
C LEU A 194 5.53 -14.62 47.74
N GLY A 195 4.58 -15.38 47.19
CA GLY A 195 3.41 -15.88 47.89
C GLY A 195 2.10 -15.12 47.66
N ALA A 196 1.11 -15.41 48.51
CA ALA A 196 -0.29 -15.07 48.29
C ALA A 196 -0.59 -13.57 48.14
N SER A 197 0.18 -12.68 48.78
CA SER A 197 -0.02 -11.23 48.66
C SER A 197 0.28 -10.70 47.25
N VAL A 198 1.28 -11.26 46.57
CA VAL A 198 1.58 -10.92 45.17
C VAL A 198 0.50 -11.45 44.24
N LEU A 199 0.00 -12.67 44.46
CA LEU A 199 -1.14 -13.21 43.72
C LEU A 199 -2.41 -12.36 43.93
N GLY A 200 -2.66 -11.89 45.16
CA GLY A 200 -3.75 -10.97 45.45
C GLY A 200 -3.67 -9.65 44.67
N SER A 201 -2.46 -9.18 44.36
CA SER A 201 -2.25 -7.98 43.54
C SER A 201 -2.65 -8.17 42.08
N VAL A 202 -2.52 -9.39 41.52
CA VAL A 202 -3.06 -9.74 40.19
C VAL A 202 -4.57 -9.62 40.19
N VAL A 203 -5.23 -10.22 41.18
CA VAL A 203 -6.69 -10.21 41.31
C VAL A 203 -7.22 -8.78 41.48
N SER A 204 -6.61 -7.97 42.35
CA SER A 204 -7.05 -6.59 42.55
C SER A 204 -6.86 -5.71 41.32
N THR A 205 -5.75 -5.91 40.60
CA THR A 205 -5.43 -5.15 39.38
C THR A 205 -6.36 -5.52 38.23
N ALA A 206 -6.61 -6.82 38.04
CA ALA A 206 -7.60 -7.32 37.09
C ALA A 206 -9.00 -6.79 37.41
N LEU A 207 -9.43 -6.84 38.67
CA LEU A 207 -10.72 -6.29 39.13
C LEU A 207 -10.88 -4.81 38.82
N GLY A 208 -9.86 -4.01 39.10
CA GLY A 208 -9.86 -2.58 38.75
C GLY A 208 -10.01 -2.37 37.24
N TRP A 209 -9.23 -3.10 36.44
CA TRP A 209 -9.20 -2.94 35.00
C TRP A 209 -10.50 -3.37 34.30
N TYR A 210 -11.03 -4.57 34.59
CA TYR A 210 -12.27 -4.99 33.94
C TYR A 210 -13.48 -4.20 34.44
N THR A 211 -13.47 -3.69 35.67
CA THR A 211 -14.53 -2.80 36.17
C THR A 211 -14.48 -1.45 35.43
N PHE A 212 -13.28 -0.95 35.17
CA PHE A 212 -13.09 0.23 34.31
C PHE A 212 -13.58 -0.05 32.88
N ALA A 213 -13.26 -1.21 32.30
CA ALA A 213 -13.78 -1.63 30.99
C ALA A 213 -15.32 -1.65 30.94
N LYS A 214 -15.98 -2.21 31.97
CA LYS A 214 -17.45 -2.20 32.09
C LYS A 214 -18.01 -0.78 32.11
N ASN A 215 -17.39 0.15 32.83
CA ASN A 215 -17.83 1.55 32.90
C ASN A 215 -17.68 2.27 31.55
N VAL A 216 -16.56 2.06 30.86
CA VAL A 216 -16.28 2.64 29.54
C VAL A 216 -17.35 2.20 28.51
N VAL A 217 -17.78 0.94 28.52
CA VAL A 217 -18.80 0.42 27.60
C VAL A 217 -20.22 0.97 27.86
N VAL A 218 -20.51 1.38 29.10
CA VAL A 218 -21.83 1.93 29.49
C VAL A 218 -21.98 3.41 29.10
N ASP A 219 -20.93 4.05 28.58
CA ASP A 219 -20.93 5.44 28.14
C ASP A 219 -22.11 5.79 27.20
N ALA A 220 -22.72 6.95 27.44
CA ALA A 220 -23.83 7.48 26.66
C ALA A 220 -23.48 7.64 25.18
N ARG A 221 -22.20 7.92 24.86
CA ARG A 221 -21.75 8.06 23.48
C ARG A 221 -21.81 6.73 22.70
N ASN A 222 -21.50 5.61 23.34
CA ASN A 222 -21.62 4.27 22.73
C ASN A 222 -23.09 3.86 22.51
N LEU A 223 -23.98 4.22 23.43
CA LEU A 223 -25.42 4.06 23.22
C LEU A 223 -25.94 4.94 22.08
N PHE A 224 -25.44 6.18 21.99
CA PHE A 224 -25.83 7.12 20.94
C PHE A 224 -25.35 6.66 19.56
N SER A 225 -24.10 6.21 19.43
CA SER A 225 -23.56 5.65 18.18
C SER A 225 -24.33 4.40 17.74
N LEU A 226 -24.80 3.58 18.67
CA LEU A 226 -25.66 2.45 18.36
C LEU A 226 -27.01 2.88 17.76
N TYR A 227 -27.65 3.92 18.29
CA TYR A 227 -28.89 4.45 17.72
C TYR A 227 -28.71 5.11 16.35
N MET A 228 -27.51 5.58 16.01
CA MET A 228 -27.20 6.08 14.66
C MET A 228 -27.30 4.99 13.57
N ASN A 229 -27.35 3.71 13.93
CA ASN A 229 -27.53 2.60 12.99
C ASN A 229 -29.00 2.37 12.57
N LEU A 230 -29.95 3.16 13.10
CA LEU A 230 -31.36 3.05 12.73
C LEU A 230 -31.58 3.45 11.25
N PRO A 231 -32.34 2.68 10.46
CA PRO A 231 -32.63 3.04 9.07
C PRO A 231 -33.48 4.31 8.98
N GLY A 232 -33.00 5.32 8.24
CA GLY A 232 -33.71 6.58 7.96
C GLY A 232 -32.77 7.79 7.86
N ASP A 233 -33.25 8.90 7.27
CA ASP A 233 -32.49 10.16 7.13
C ASP A 233 -32.55 11.01 8.41
N PHE A 234 -32.04 10.40 9.49
CA PHE A 234 -31.98 11.00 10.82
C PHE A 234 -30.72 11.85 11.02
N GLY A 235 -29.70 11.69 10.16
CA GLY A 235 -28.38 12.32 10.30
C GLY A 235 -28.41 13.85 10.40
N ARG A 236 -29.43 14.50 9.81
CA ARG A 236 -29.65 15.96 9.85
C ARG A 236 -30.23 16.50 11.17
N PHE A 237 -30.81 15.66 12.02
CA PHE A 237 -31.35 16.07 13.33
C PHE A 237 -30.48 15.62 14.53
N PHE A 238 -29.50 14.74 14.30
CA PHE A 238 -28.64 14.18 15.36
C PHE A 238 -27.16 14.60 15.25
N GLY A 239 -26.85 15.63 14.44
CA GLY A 239 -25.49 16.12 14.26
C GLY A 239 -24.86 16.61 15.57
N SER A 240 -23.85 15.87 16.05
CA SER A 240 -22.65 16.40 16.73
C SER A 240 -21.85 15.27 17.40
N SER A 241 -21.02 14.58 16.62
CA SER A 241 -19.65 14.26 17.03
C SER A 241 -18.90 13.69 15.84
N SER A 242 -18.13 14.56 15.18
CA SER A 242 -16.96 14.23 14.34
C SER A 242 -17.15 13.14 13.26
N VAL A 243 -17.25 13.60 12.00
CA VAL A 243 -17.16 12.85 10.71
C VAL A 243 -18.52 12.58 10.02
N ALA A 244 -18.57 12.89 8.72
CA ALA A 244 -19.77 13.05 7.90
C ALA A 244 -20.46 11.72 7.54
N PRO A 245 -21.79 11.59 7.70
CA PRO A 245 -22.55 10.43 7.23
C PRO A 245 -22.88 10.60 5.74
N TYR A 246 -21.88 10.62 4.87
CA TYR A 246 -22.02 10.31 3.44
C TYR A 246 -20.66 9.86 2.86
N SER A 247 -19.99 8.91 3.53
CA SER A 247 -19.33 7.85 2.76
C SER A 247 -20.39 6.77 2.56
N THR A 248 -20.52 6.26 1.34
CA THR A 248 -21.28 5.01 1.06
C THR A 248 -20.60 3.77 1.66
N THR A 249 -19.59 3.96 2.50
CA THR A 249 -18.68 2.93 3.01
C THR A 249 -18.29 3.30 4.44
N GLY A 250 -19.02 2.81 5.45
CA GLY A 250 -18.57 2.99 6.84
C GLY A 250 -19.61 2.60 7.89
N ILE A 251 -20.87 3.00 7.70
CA ILE A 251 -21.97 2.56 8.57
C ILE A 251 -23.04 1.97 7.66
N THR A 252 -23.00 0.66 7.46
CA THR A 252 -24.11 -0.04 6.80
C THR A 252 -25.27 -0.03 7.77
N ALA A 253 -26.15 0.97 7.65
CA ALA A 253 -27.43 0.98 8.35
C ALA A 253 -28.08 -0.39 8.18
N GLN A 254 -28.31 -1.09 9.29
CA GLN A 254 -28.93 -2.40 9.27
C GLN A 254 -30.36 -2.20 8.75
N PRO A 255 -30.72 -2.72 7.56
CA PRO A 255 -31.95 -2.35 6.86
C PRO A 255 -33.24 -2.71 7.62
N SER A 256 -33.13 -3.49 8.71
CA SER A 256 -34.23 -3.90 9.58
C SER A 256 -34.02 -3.54 11.07
N ALA A 257 -33.05 -2.68 11.41
CA ALA A 257 -32.84 -2.31 12.80
C ALA A 257 -34.03 -1.49 13.34
N THR A 258 -34.46 -1.83 14.55
CA THR A 258 -35.46 -1.09 15.32
C THR A 258 -34.84 -0.64 16.64
N VAL A 259 -35.46 0.33 17.32
CA VAL A 259 -35.03 0.73 18.68
C VAL A 259 -34.98 -0.49 19.62
N ALA A 260 -35.93 -1.42 19.49
CA ALA A 260 -35.95 -2.65 20.29
C ALA A 260 -34.75 -3.58 19.98
N SER A 261 -34.42 -3.78 18.69
CA SER A 261 -33.29 -4.64 18.30
C SER A 261 -31.94 -4.02 18.68
N LEU A 262 -31.80 -2.69 18.59
CA LEU A 262 -30.60 -1.98 18.99
C LEU A 262 -30.43 -2.00 20.53
N THR A 263 -31.50 -1.79 21.29
CA THR A 263 -31.44 -1.96 22.75
C THR A 263 -31.06 -3.40 23.12
N ALA A 264 -31.63 -4.42 22.46
CA ALA A 264 -31.25 -5.82 22.68
C ALA A 264 -29.77 -6.10 22.32
N LEU A 265 -29.25 -5.49 21.25
CA LEU A 265 -27.84 -5.56 20.89
C LEU A 265 -26.95 -4.92 21.96
N SER A 266 -27.34 -3.77 22.51
CA SER A 266 -26.59 -3.12 23.62
C SER A 266 -26.49 -4.03 24.85
N VAL A 267 -27.56 -4.76 25.18
CA VAL A 267 -27.58 -5.72 26.30
C VAL A 267 -26.67 -6.90 25.98
N THR A 268 -26.71 -7.41 24.75
CA THR A 268 -25.85 -8.52 24.31
C THR A 268 -24.37 -8.15 24.35
N ASN A 269 -24.02 -6.97 23.87
CA ASN A 269 -22.65 -6.44 23.88
C ASN A 269 -22.13 -6.26 25.32
N ARG A 270 -22.95 -5.74 26.22
CA ARG A 270 -22.60 -5.61 27.65
C ARG A 270 -22.43 -6.98 28.30
N MET A 271 -23.32 -7.92 28.02
CA MET A 271 -23.22 -9.30 28.51
C MET A 271 -21.95 -10.00 28.02
N ALA A 272 -21.51 -9.73 26.79
CA ALA A 272 -20.25 -10.25 26.27
C ALA A 272 -19.04 -9.71 27.04
N VAL A 273 -19.04 -8.41 27.38
CA VAL A 273 -18.00 -7.79 28.22
C VAL A 273 -18.04 -8.34 29.65
N ASP A 274 -19.22 -8.57 30.21
CA ASP A 274 -19.37 -9.23 31.51
C ASP A 274 -18.79 -10.64 31.49
N THR A 275 -19.11 -11.44 30.47
CA THR A 275 -18.60 -12.81 30.29
C THR A 275 -17.07 -12.84 30.14
N ALA A 276 -16.51 -11.92 29.36
CA ALA A 276 -15.06 -11.79 29.22
C ALA A 276 -14.40 -11.35 30.54
N SER A 277 -15.05 -10.46 31.30
CA SER A 277 -14.59 -10.02 32.62
C SER A 277 -14.59 -11.16 33.63
N ASP A 278 -15.63 -12.01 33.62
CA ASP A 278 -15.72 -13.18 34.49
C ASP A 278 -14.63 -14.21 34.14
N THR A 279 -14.31 -14.37 32.85
CA THR A 279 -13.19 -15.20 32.39
C THR A 279 -11.86 -14.67 32.91
N LEU A 280 -11.63 -13.35 32.86
CA LEU A 280 -10.43 -12.73 33.43
C LEU A 280 -10.38 -12.85 34.96
N ALA A 281 -11.52 -12.69 35.64
CA ALA A 281 -11.61 -12.87 37.09
C ALA A 281 -11.27 -14.31 37.50
N ALA A 282 -11.76 -15.31 36.74
CA ALA A 282 -11.42 -16.72 36.96
C ALA A 282 -9.93 -17.00 36.68
N ALA A 283 -9.36 -16.43 35.61
CA ALA A 283 -7.93 -16.57 35.32
C ALA A 283 -7.05 -15.92 36.39
N ALA A 284 -7.45 -14.76 36.91
CA ALA A 284 -6.76 -14.07 37.99
C ALA A 284 -6.81 -14.87 39.32
N ALA A 285 -7.98 -15.45 39.64
CA ALA A 285 -8.15 -16.25 40.86
C ALA A 285 -7.34 -17.56 40.83
N ASN A 286 -7.15 -18.13 39.64
CA ASN A 286 -6.36 -19.35 39.42
C ASN A 286 -4.94 -19.05 38.93
N PHE A 287 -4.45 -17.83 39.15
CA PHE A 287 -3.14 -17.41 38.66
C PHE A 287 -2.01 -18.18 39.34
N GLY A 288 -1.08 -18.68 38.53
CA GLY A 288 0.10 -19.42 38.96
C GLY A 288 1.14 -19.49 37.85
N ALA A 289 2.28 -20.13 38.15
CA ALA A 289 3.43 -20.15 37.24
C ALA A 289 3.16 -20.83 35.88
N GLY A 290 2.12 -21.67 35.78
CA GLY A 290 1.72 -22.35 34.54
C GLY A 290 0.51 -21.74 33.83
N THR A 291 -0.10 -20.68 34.39
CA THR A 291 -1.37 -20.11 33.88
C THR A 291 -1.21 -18.65 33.43
N THR A 292 0.03 -18.21 33.15
CA THR A 292 0.33 -16.86 32.65
C THR A 292 -0.34 -16.59 31.30
N ASP A 293 -0.37 -17.59 30.42
CA ASP A 293 -0.97 -17.49 29.10
C ASP A 293 -2.49 -17.39 29.19
N ASP A 294 -3.13 -18.14 30.09
CA ASP A 294 -4.57 -18.07 30.33
C ASP A 294 -4.99 -16.66 30.77
N PHE A 295 -4.21 -16.06 31.67
CA PHE A 295 -4.44 -14.68 32.12
C PHE A 295 -4.25 -13.66 30.99
N ALA A 296 -3.18 -13.79 30.19
CA ALA A 296 -2.93 -12.93 29.05
C ALA A 296 -4.01 -13.03 27.97
N ASN A 297 -4.44 -14.25 27.64
CA ASN A 297 -5.53 -14.49 26.69
C ASN A 297 -6.86 -13.96 27.20
N ALA A 298 -7.16 -14.08 28.50
CA ALA A 298 -8.36 -13.50 29.09
C ALA A 298 -8.35 -11.97 29.01
N ALA A 299 -7.20 -11.32 29.20
CA ALA A 299 -7.06 -9.87 29.03
C ALA A 299 -7.31 -9.43 27.58
N VAL A 300 -6.77 -10.16 26.60
CA VAL A 300 -7.07 -9.95 25.18
C VAL A 300 -8.57 -10.14 24.90
N GLY A 301 -9.20 -11.13 25.52
CA GLY A 301 -10.64 -11.39 25.43
C GLY A 301 -11.49 -10.20 25.88
N VAL A 302 -11.14 -9.54 26.97
CA VAL A 302 -11.83 -8.33 27.44
C VAL A 302 -11.67 -7.18 26.44
N ALA A 303 -10.45 -6.92 25.96
CA ALA A 303 -10.21 -5.85 24.97
C ALA A 303 -11.01 -6.09 23.67
N ASN A 304 -11.06 -7.33 23.19
CA ASN A 304 -11.86 -7.71 22.03
C ASN A 304 -13.37 -7.61 22.27
N ALA A 305 -13.85 -7.93 23.48
CA ALA A 305 -15.25 -7.75 23.85
C ALA A 305 -15.64 -6.26 23.88
N VAL A 306 -14.76 -5.38 24.38
CA VAL A 306 -14.95 -3.93 24.36
C VAL A 306 -14.97 -3.41 22.92
N LEU A 307 -14.07 -3.89 22.06
CA LEU A 307 -14.07 -3.55 20.64
C LEU A 307 -15.37 -3.97 19.95
N ALA A 308 -15.82 -5.21 20.18
CA ALA A 308 -17.07 -5.73 19.62
C ALA A 308 -18.32 -5.04 20.19
N ALA A 309 -18.22 -4.44 21.38
CA ALA A 309 -19.33 -3.72 21.99
C ALA A 309 -19.66 -2.40 21.28
N SER A 310 -18.72 -1.84 20.51
CA SER A 310 -18.91 -0.62 19.74
C SER A 310 -19.14 -0.94 18.25
N PRO A 311 -20.30 -0.58 17.67
CA PRO A 311 -20.57 -0.79 16.25
C PRO A 311 -19.75 0.09 15.31
N ASP A 312 -19.31 1.27 15.79
CA ASP A 312 -18.52 2.22 15.02
C ASP A 312 -17.03 2.06 15.38
N PRO A 313 -16.14 1.76 14.41
CA PRO A 313 -14.71 1.68 14.64
C PRO A 313 -14.11 2.93 15.30
N SER A 314 -14.67 4.12 15.05
CA SER A 314 -14.18 5.38 15.63
C SER A 314 -14.41 5.45 17.15
N ASP A 315 -15.59 5.01 17.59
CA ASP A 315 -15.93 4.95 19.00
C ASP A 315 -15.19 3.78 19.68
N GLY A 316 -15.02 2.64 19.00
CA GLY A 316 -14.15 1.56 19.44
C GLY A 316 -12.71 2.02 19.74
N MET A 317 -12.09 2.79 18.83
CA MET A 317 -10.75 3.38 19.07
C MET A 317 -10.74 4.30 20.30
N ARG A 318 -11.76 5.14 20.48
CA ARG A 318 -11.88 6.04 21.63
C ARG A 318 -11.99 5.28 22.95
N LEU A 319 -12.92 4.32 23.04
CA LEU A 319 -13.15 3.51 24.23
C LEU A 319 -11.90 2.73 24.64
N LEU A 320 -11.19 2.14 23.66
CA LEU A 320 -9.96 1.40 23.92
C LEU A 320 -8.79 2.33 24.28
N THR A 321 -8.73 3.53 23.71
CA THR A 321 -7.76 4.56 24.13
C THR A 321 -7.98 4.95 25.59
N GLU A 322 -9.25 5.15 25.98
CA GLU A 322 -9.61 5.40 27.37
C GLU A 322 -9.23 4.22 28.27
N LEU A 323 -9.54 2.98 27.87
CA LEU A 323 -9.17 1.77 28.60
C LEU A 323 -7.66 1.60 28.77
N SER A 324 -6.86 1.99 27.77
CA SER A 324 -5.40 1.94 27.82
C SER A 324 -4.77 2.90 28.84
N SER A 325 -5.53 3.90 29.30
CA SER A 325 -5.10 4.88 30.30
C SER A 325 -5.24 4.38 31.74
N PHE A 326 -5.73 3.16 31.95
CA PHE A 326 -5.87 2.57 33.27
C PHE A 326 -4.51 2.49 34.00
N VAL A 327 -4.49 2.93 35.25
CA VAL A 327 -3.33 2.83 36.14
C VAL A 327 -3.76 2.11 37.43
N PRO A 328 -3.11 1.00 37.82
CA PRO A 328 -3.41 0.33 39.08
C PRO A 328 -3.02 1.20 40.28
N SER A 329 -3.70 1.00 41.40
CA SER A 329 -3.35 1.65 42.65
C SER A 329 -1.98 1.16 43.15
N GLY A 330 -1.05 2.10 43.33
CA GLY A 330 0.33 1.78 43.74
C GLY A 330 0.42 1.17 45.13
N VAL A 331 1.39 0.27 45.31
CA VAL A 331 1.74 -0.30 46.62
C VAL A 331 2.71 0.60 47.35
N ASN A 332 2.25 1.27 48.40
CA ASN A 332 3.10 2.09 49.28
C ASN A 332 3.78 1.20 50.34
N SER A 333 4.74 0.37 49.93
CA SER A 333 5.50 -0.49 50.85
C SER A 333 6.93 -0.70 50.40
N MET A 334 7.89 -0.47 51.31
CA MET A 334 9.33 -0.69 51.07
C MET A 334 9.78 -2.14 51.35
N SER A 335 8.84 -3.05 51.62
CA SER A 335 9.16 -4.46 51.90
C SER A 335 9.44 -5.24 50.62
N VAL A 336 10.13 -6.39 50.72
CA VAL A 336 10.38 -7.29 49.57
C VAL A 336 9.07 -7.77 48.94
N ILE A 337 8.07 -8.09 49.77
CA ILE A 337 6.73 -8.46 49.29
C ILE A 337 6.05 -7.27 48.61
N GLY A 338 6.19 -6.05 49.15
CA GLY A 338 5.66 -4.83 48.57
C GLY A 338 6.26 -4.50 47.19
N ALA A 339 7.59 -4.64 47.05
CA ALA A 339 8.28 -4.51 45.78
C ALA A 339 7.82 -5.59 44.77
N GLY A 340 7.61 -6.82 45.24
CA GLY A 340 7.04 -7.91 44.44
C GLY A 340 5.63 -7.61 43.93
N MET A 341 4.76 -7.08 44.79
CA MET A 341 3.42 -6.63 44.40
C MET A 341 3.49 -5.49 43.38
N SER A 342 4.35 -4.49 43.59
CA SER A 342 4.53 -3.38 42.64
C SER A 342 5.02 -3.87 41.26
N THR A 343 5.92 -4.85 41.23
CA THR A 343 6.41 -5.45 39.98
C THR A 343 5.29 -6.19 39.26
N MET A 344 4.49 -6.96 39.99
CA MET A 344 3.35 -7.69 39.43
C MET A 344 2.28 -6.73 38.89
N GLN A 345 1.94 -5.67 39.65
CA GLN A 345 1.00 -4.65 39.20
C GLN A 345 1.47 -3.93 37.93
N ALA A 346 2.75 -3.57 37.86
CA ALA A 346 3.34 -2.96 36.67
C ALA A 346 3.26 -3.90 35.46
N ALA A 347 3.62 -5.18 35.63
CA ALA A 347 3.50 -6.17 34.57
C ALA A 347 2.05 -6.36 34.09
N CYS A 348 1.07 -6.40 35.01
CA CYS A 348 -0.34 -6.43 34.63
C CYS A 348 -0.77 -5.16 33.88
N ALA A 349 -0.35 -3.98 34.33
CA ALA A 349 -0.66 -2.72 33.66
C ALA A 349 -0.07 -2.64 32.25
N ASP A 350 1.18 -3.09 32.07
CA ASP A 350 1.84 -3.16 30.77
C ASP A 350 1.09 -4.10 29.83
N LEU A 351 0.73 -5.30 30.31
CA LEU A 351 -0.10 -6.25 29.54
C LEU A 351 -1.42 -5.63 29.10
N PHE A 352 -2.18 -5.05 30.04
CA PHE A 352 -3.49 -4.46 29.75
C PHE A 352 -3.41 -3.27 28.80
N ARG A 353 -2.43 -2.39 28.97
CA ARG A 353 -2.22 -1.26 28.06
C ARG A 353 -1.86 -1.74 26.65
N ARG A 354 -0.95 -2.71 26.52
CA ARG A 354 -0.51 -3.24 25.22
C ARG A 354 -1.64 -3.95 24.47
N THR A 355 -2.47 -4.74 25.16
CA THR A 355 -3.63 -5.38 24.53
C THR A 355 -4.66 -4.35 24.07
N CYS A 356 -4.87 -3.26 24.82
CA CYS A 356 -5.70 -2.15 24.39
C CYS A 356 -5.14 -1.45 23.15
N VAL A 357 -3.84 -1.12 23.12
CA VAL A 357 -3.20 -0.49 21.96
C VAL A 357 -3.28 -1.40 20.72
N ALA A 358 -3.10 -2.72 20.89
CA ALA A 358 -3.27 -3.69 19.82
C ALA A 358 -4.72 -3.72 19.31
N ALA A 359 -5.71 -3.68 20.21
CA ALA A 359 -7.12 -3.60 19.85
C ALA A 359 -7.49 -2.26 19.17
N VAL A 360 -6.86 -1.13 19.54
CA VAL A 360 -7.03 0.15 18.83
C VAL A 360 -6.53 0.02 17.40
N ALA A 361 -5.38 -0.61 17.18
CA ALA A 361 -4.87 -0.86 15.83
C ALA A 361 -5.81 -1.79 15.03
N GLN A 362 -6.39 -2.81 15.68
CA GLN A 362 -7.43 -3.63 15.07
C GLN A 362 -8.66 -2.82 14.66
N ALA A 363 -9.15 -1.93 15.52
CA ALA A 363 -10.26 -1.03 15.20
C ALA A 363 -9.92 -0.09 14.03
N SER A 364 -8.69 0.42 13.99
CA SER A 364 -8.23 1.27 12.87
C SER A 364 -8.24 0.54 11.52
N SER A 365 -8.07 -0.79 11.52
CA SER A 365 -8.10 -1.61 10.30
C SER A 365 -9.50 -1.80 9.71
N THR A 366 -10.56 -1.55 10.48
CA THR A 366 -11.95 -1.57 10.00
C THR A 366 -12.52 -0.17 9.77
N TYR A 367 -11.81 0.86 10.22
CA TYR A 367 -12.18 2.25 9.99
C TYR A 367 -12.06 2.63 8.50
N GLN A 368 -13.05 3.37 8.02
CA GLN A 368 -13.07 3.90 6.65
C GLN A 368 -12.94 5.42 6.70
N PRO A 369 -11.77 5.99 6.31
CA PRO A 369 -11.57 7.42 6.34
C PRO A 369 -12.46 8.14 5.32
N SER A 370 -12.92 9.33 5.70
CA SER A 370 -13.77 10.20 4.87
C SER A 370 -12.97 11.13 3.95
N SER A 371 -11.73 11.46 4.33
CA SER A 371 -10.82 12.32 3.58
C SER A 371 -9.37 11.89 3.79
N SER A 372 -8.45 12.39 2.98
CA SER A 372 -7.02 12.13 3.20
C SER A 372 -6.51 12.76 4.50
N ASP A 373 -7.03 13.92 4.90
CA ASP A 373 -6.67 14.57 6.17
C ASP A 373 -7.16 13.77 7.39
N ASP A 374 -8.36 13.18 7.28
CA ASP A 374 -8.94 12.29 8.28
C ASP A 374 -8.14 10.99 8.42
N ALA A 375 -7.73 10.39 7.30
CA ALA A 375 -6.84 9.23 7.29
C ALA A 375 -5.49 9.54 8.00
N VAL A 376 -4.93 10.74 7.77
CA VAL A 376 -3.72 11.21 8.45
C VAL A 376 -3.97 11.41 9.94
N GLN A 377 -5.09 12.03 10.32
CA GLN A 377 -5.43 12.26 11.73
C GLN A 377 -5.56 10.95 12.51
N VAL A 378 -6.28 9.96 11.98
CA VAL A 378 -6.42 8.65 12.62
C VAL A 378 -5.09 7.92 12.68
N ARG A 379 -4.30 7.97 11.60
CA ARG A 379 -2.95 7.40 11.58
C ARG A 379 -2.07 7.99 12.67
N ASP A 380 -2.04 9.31 12.78
CA ASP A 380 -1.19 10.01 13.75
C ASP A 380 -1.66 9.76 15.19
N ALA A 381 -2.97 9.64 15.43
CA ALA A 381 -3.52 9.26 16.73
C ALA A 381 -3.12 7.82 17.14
N VAL A 382 -3.31 6.84 16.26
CA VAL A 382 -2.98 5.42 16.54
C VAL A 382 -1.47 5.23 16.68
N THR A 383 -0.68 5.83 15.77
CA THR A 383 0.79 5.76 15.86
C THR A 383 1.33 6.49 17.07
N GLY A 384 0.70 7.57 17.54
CA GLY A 384 1.05 8.24 18.79
C GLY A 384 0.90 7.32 20.02
N LEU A 385 -0.15 6.50 20.07
CA LEU A 385 -0.33 5.50 21.13
C LEU A 385 0.73 4.40 21.07
N ILE A 386 1.06 3.92 19.87
CA ILE A 386 2.10 2.91 19.67
C ILE A 386 3.49 3.48 20.01
N ASP A 387 3.77 4.74 19.64
CA ASP A 387 5.05 5.42 19.91
C ASP A 387 5.25 5.66 21.42
N ALA A 388 4.18 5.98 22.16
CA ALA A 388 4.23 6.06 23.62
C ALA A 388 4.57 4.70 24.25
N GLU A 389 3.98 3.60 23.77
CA GLU A 389 4.26 2.26 24.28
C GLU A 389 5.64 1.73 23.84
N LEU A 390 6.13 2.12 22.67
CA LEU A 390 7.50 1.84 22.21
C LEU A 390 8.54 2.47 23.13
N ALA A 391 8.29 3.69 23.64
CA ALA A 391 9.19 4.34 24.60
C ALA A 391 9.23 3.56 25.93
N ILE A 392 8.08 3.13 26.44
CA ILE A 392 7.97 2.32 27.66
C ILE A 392 8.71 0.99 27.51
N ALA A 393 8.44 0.25 26.41
CA ALA A 393 9.11 -1.02 26.15
C ALA A 393 10.63 -0.86 25.99
N GLY A 394 11.08 0.25 25.38
CA GLY A 394 12.50 0.59 25.27
C GLY A 394 13.15 0.86 26.63
N ASP A 395 12.52 1.64 27.49
CA ASP A 395 13.02 1.94 28.84
C ASP A 395 13.05 0.68 29.73
N GLN A 396 12.15 -0.27 29.50
CA GLN A 396 12.08 -1.56 30.20
C GLN A 396 13.04 -2.62 29.63
N GLY A 397 13.65 -2.38 28.46
CA GLY A 397 14.55 -3.34 27.79
C GLY A 397 13.83 -4.53 27.18
N GLU A 398 12.57 -4.37 26.76
CA GLU A 398 11.71 -5.44 26.25
C GLU A 398 11.76 -5.52 24.72
N ASP A 399 12.86 -6.06 24.20
CA ASP A 399 13.18 -6.09 22.76
C ASP A 399 12.08 -6.74 21.89
N GLU A 400 11.49 -7.85 22.35
CA GLU A 400 10.46 -8.57 21.59
C GLU A 400 9.18 -7.74 21.43
N THR A 401 8.71 -7.10 22.50
CA THR A 401 7.55 -6.19 22.42
C THR A 401 7.90 -4.96 21.59
N TYR A 402 9.11 -4.42 21.72
CA TYR A 402 9.54 -3.29 20.91
C TYR A 402 9.50 -3.61 19.41
N GLN A 403 10.03 -4.75 18.98
CA GLN A 403 9.98 -5.16 17.56
C GLN A 403 8.55 -5.45 17.09
N ALA A 404 7.72 -6.09 17.92
CA ALA A 404 6.33 -6.37 17.58
C ALA A 404 5.53 -5.07 17.40
N MET A 405 5.69 -4.09 18.31
CA MET A 405 5.05 -2.78 18.23
C MET A 405 5.54 -1.97 17.03
N ARG A 406 6.84 -2.05 16.69
CA ARG A 406 7.38 -1.38 15.50
C ARG A 406 6.81 -1.97 14.21
N THR A 407 6.62 -3.28 14.17
CA THR A 407 5.97 -3.97 13.05
C THR A 407 4.50 -3.56 12.93
N LEU A 408 3.76 -3.52 14.05
CA LEU A 408 2.39 -3.02 14.10
C LEU A 408 2.27 -1.59 13.60
N ARG A 409 3.18 -0.70 14.04
CA ARG A 409 3.23 0.69 13.59
C ARG A 409 3.39 0.80 12.07
N ALA A 410 4.31 0.02 11.49
CA ALA A 410 4.53 0.01 10.05
C ALA A 410 3.27 -0.46 9.29
N ALA A 411 2.62 -1.54 9.77
CA ALA A 411 1.41 -2.07 9.18
C ALA A 411 0.25 -1.04 9.21
N VAL A 412 0.04 -0.37 10.35
CA VAL A 412 -1.00 0.67 10.48
C VAL A 412 -0.73 1.86 9.54
N VAL A 413 0.52 2.30 9.43
CA VAL A 413 0.89 3.40 8.53
C VAL A 413 0.68 3.02 7.07
N GLU A 414 1.11 1.83 6.66
CA GLU A 414 0.92 1.33 5.30
C GLU A 414 -0.58 1.24 4.95
N ASP A 415 -1.36 0.71 5.87
CA ASP A 415 -2.79 0.49 5.69
C ASP A 415 -3.61 1.79 5.61
N LEU A 416 -3.40 2.73 6.53
CA LEU A 416 -4.11 4.01 6.50
C LEU A 416 -3.63 4.91 5.35
N ASN A 417 -2.35 4.84 4.96
CA ASN A 417 -1.86 5.54 3.77
C ASN A 417 -2.46 4.96 2.49
N ALA A 418 -2.57 3.63 2.38
CA ALA A 418 -3.19 2.99 1.22
C ALA A 418 -4.66 3.39 1.06
N ARG A 419 -5.42 3.45 2.16
CA ARG A 419 -6.81 3.92 2.16
C ARG A 419 -6.93 5.42 1.90
N GLY A 420 -6.02 6.22 2.45
CA GLY A 420 -5.99 7.67 2.27
C GLY A 420 -5.56 8.13 0.88
N ALA A 421 -4.76 7.32 0.15
CA ALA A 421 -4.18 7.70 -1.14
C ALA A 421 -5.21 7.99 -2.24
N GLY A 422 -6.39 7.36 -2.17
CA GLY A 422 -7.49 7.57 -3.11
C GLY A 422 -8.49 8.65 -2.70
N LEU A 423 -8.33 9.25 -1.51
CA LEU A 423 -9.32 10.16 -0.93
C LEU A 423 -8.98 11.63 -1.19
N SER A 424 -10.03 12.42 -1.36
CA SER A 424 -9.92 13.87 -1.53
C SER A 424 -9.46 14.55 -0.23
N SER A 425 -8.66 15.61 -0.35
CA SER A 425 -8.20 16.43 0.78
C SER A 425 -9.23 17.48 1.19
N ILE A 426 -9.17 17.99 2.43
CA ILE A 426 -10.08 19.04 2.87
C ILE A 426 -9.52 20.41 2.46
N LYS A 427 -10.33 21.21 1.77
CA LYS A 427 -10.01 22.58 1.39
C LYS A 427 -10.97 23.57 2.05
N THR A 428 -10.44 24.73 2.45
CA THR A 428 -11.27 25.85 2.91
C THR A 428 -11.77 26.64 1.70
N PHE A 429 -13.09 26.75 1.57
CA PHE A 429 -13.76 27.56 0.57
C PHE A 429 -14.28 28.85 1.18
N VAL A 430 -14.12 29.96 0.45
CA VAL A 430 -14.59 31.29 0.85
C VAL A 430 -15.46 31.86 -0.27
N PHE A 431 -16.66 32.29 0.09
CA PHE A 431 -17.65 32.89 -0.80
C PHE A 431 -18.05 34.28 -0.30
N PRO A 432 -18.35 35.23 -1.20
CA PRO A 432 -18.69 36.61 -0.83
C PRO A 432 -20.07 36.76 -0.18
N ALA A 433 -20.96 35.77 -0.34
CA ALA A 433 -22.30 35.76 0.22
C ALA A 433 -22.77 34.33 0.54
N SER A 434 -23.71 34.21 1.46
CA SER A 434 -24.39 32.94 1.74
C SER A 434 -25.22 32.50 0.53
N MET A 435 -25.08 31.23 0.13
CA MET A 435 -25.76 30.64 -1.01
C MET A 435 -26.37 29.29 -0.61
N PRO A 436 -27.42 28.82 -1.30
CA PRO A 436 -27.94 27.48 -1.07
C PRO A 436 -26.90 26.39 -1.35
N ALA A 437 -26.92 25.33 -0.55
CA ALA A 437 -26.01 24.19 -0.66
C ALA A 437 -26.02 23.55 -2.06
N LEU A 438 -27.19 23.47 -2.69
CA LEU A 438 -27.34 22.93 -4.06
C LEU A 438 -26.53 23.73 -5.08
N THR A 439 -26.58 25.06 -4.98
CA THR A 439 -25.83 25.97 -5.85
C THR A 439 -24.33 25.87 -5.60
N LEU A 440 -23.93 25.77 -4.32
CA LEU A 440 -22.52 25.61 -3.93
C LEU A 440 -21.96 24.26 -4.35
N ALA A 441 -22.72 23.16 -4.21
CA ALA A 441 -22.32 21.82 -4.64
C ALA A 441 -22.10 21.76 -6.14
N ASN A 442 -23.02 22.32 -6.94
CA ASN A 442 -22.81 22.44 -8.39
C ASN A 442 -21.57 23.31 -8.72
N ARG A 443 -21.32 24.39 -7.98
CA ARG A 443 -20.17 25.26 -8.22
C ARG A 443 -18.83 24.62 -7.86
N ILE A 444 -18.76 23.86 -6.77
CA ILE A 444 -17.53 23.24 -6.26
C ILE A 444 -17.27 21.89 -6.93
N TYR A 445 -18.28 21.02 -6.97
CA TYR A 445 -18.17 19.63 -7.40
C TYR A 445 -18.67 19.38 -8.82
N ARG A 446 -19.34 20.36 -9.45
CA ARG A 446 -20.09 20.18 -10.71
C ARG A 446 -21.18 19.11 -10.60
N ASP A 447 -21.61 18.83 -9.38
CA ASP A 447 -22.63 17.84 -9.06
C ASP A 447 -23.52 18.36 -7.94
N ALA A 448 -24.80 18.53 -8.24
CA ALA A 448 -25.79 18.99 -7.29
C ALA A 448 -26.23 17.90 -6.30
N SER A 449 -26.00 16.62 -6.60
CA SER A 449 -26.35 15.51 -5.70
C SER A 449 -25.50 15.49 -4.43
N ARG A 450 -24.31 16.12 -4.47
CA ARG A 450 -23.39 16.25 -3.33
C ARG A 450 -23.75 17.40 -2.37
N ALA A 451 -24.95 17.96 -2.46
CA ALA A 451 -25.38 19.07 -1.61
C ALA A 451 -25.49 18.68 -0.12
N ASP A 452 -26.02 17.50 0.18
CA ASP A 452 -26.14 17.02 1.57
C ASP A 452 -24.77 16.75 2.20
N GLU A 453 -23.82 16.26 1.40
CA GLU A 453 -22.43 16.09 1.81
C GLU A 453 -21.78 17.43 2.19
N LEU A 454 -22.02 18.48 1.39
CA LEU A 454 -21.54 19.83 1.65
C LEU A 454 -22.15 20.41 2.94
N VAL A 455 -23.45 20.21 3.17
CA VAL A 455 -24.13 20.65 4.40
C VAL A 455 -23.53 19.98 5.63
N ALA A 456 -23.29 18.66 5.56
CA ALA A 456 -22.69 17.91 6.65
C ALA A 456 -21.25 18.35 6.94
N GLN A 457 -20.45 18.64 5.91
CA GLN A 457 -19.06 19.11 6.07
C GLN A 457 -18.98 20.54 6.62
N ALA A 458 -19.88 21.41 6.18
CA ALA A 458 -19.90 22.82 6.59
C ALA A 458 -20.60 23.08 7.93
N ASP A 459 -21.26 22.07 8.50
CA ASP A 459 -22.11 22.17 9.70
C ASP A 459 -23.09 23.35 9.61
N ALA A 460 -23.77 23.46 8.46
CA ALA A 460 -24.65 24.59 8.19
C ALA A 460 -25.95 24.46 8.97
N ILE A 461 -26.32 25.50 9.72
CA ILE A 461 -27.60 25.59 10.46
C ILE A 461 -28.80 25.33 9.52
N HIS A 462 -28.71 25.82 8.28
CA HIS A 462 -29.77 25.62 7.29
C HIS A 462 -29.20 25.43 5.87
N PRO A 463 -29.66 24.42 5.10
CA PRO A 463 -29.15 24.13 3.76
C PRO A 463 -29.29 25.27 2.74
N LEU A 464 -30.28 26.16 2.91
CA LEU A 464 -30.41 27.35 2.04
C LEU A 464 -29.45 28.49 2.40
N PHE A 465 -28.85 28.47 3.59
CA PHE A 465 -28.00 29.53 4.11
C PHE A 465 -26.65 28.97 4.58
N MET A 466 -25.84 28.53 3.62
CA MET A 466 -24.49 28.03 3.93
C MET A 466 -23.60 29.17 4.45
N PRO A 467 -22.67 28.89 5.38
CA PRO A 467 -21.68 29.88 5.84
C PRO A 467 -20.80 30.35 4.67
N THR A 468 -20.30 31.58 4.75
CA THR A 468 -19.43 32.17 3.72
C THR A 468 -18.02 31.59 3.73
N THR A 469 -17.61 30.96 4.82
CA THR A 469 -16.33 30.25 4.94
C THR A 469 -16.58 28.88 5.56
N PHE A 470 -16.16 27.81 4.88
CA PHE A 470 -16.28 26.45 5.40
C PHE A 470 -15.23 25.52 4.80
N LYS A 471 -15.05 24.37 5.44
CA LYS A 471 -14.16 23.29 4.99
C LYS A 471 -14.97 22.24 4.25
N ALA A 472 -14.51 21.81 3.08
CA ALA A 472 -15.16 20.76 2.29
C ALA A 472 -14.12 19.99 1.46
N LEU A 473 -14.48 18.84 0.90
CA LEU A 473 -13.58 18.04 0.07
C LEU A 473 -13.10 18.81 -1.18
N SER A 474 -11.85 18.60 -1.57
CA SER A 474 -11.26 19.15 -2.78
C SER A 474 -11.59 18.24 -3.97
N SER A 475 -12.79 18.38 -4.53
CA SER A 475 -13.32 17.77 -5.76
C SER A 475 -12.76 16.42 -6.20
#